data_AF-A0A6N2C3M6-F1
#
_entry.id   AF-A0A6N2C3M6-F1
#
_cell.length_a   1.000
_cell.length_b   1.000
_cell.length_c   1.000
_cell.angle_alpha   90.00
_cell.angle_beta   90.00
_cell.angle_gamma   90.00
#
_symmetry.space_group_name_H-M   'P 1'
#
loop_
_entity.id
_entity.type
_entity.pdbx_description
1 polymer ?
#
loop_
_entity_poly.entity_id
_entity_poly.type
_entity_poly.pdbx_seq_one_letter_code
_entity_poly.pdbx_strand_id
1 'polypeptide(L)'
;MARKGKNLSLNAKRRSHSSKTGLQFPIARIGQFLNIEKYAKRDGADTPMFLASVLEYHPVEVLEFSEIAARNDKKTRIPPRHI
;
A
#
# COMPACT_ATOMS: atom_id res chain seq x y z
N MET A 1 -24.18 31.46 1.74
CA MET A 1 -24.07 30.55 0.58
C MET A 1 -23.75 29.15 1.07
N ALA A 2 -24.60 28.18 0.73
CA ALA A 2 -24.62 26.84 1.30
C ALA A 2 -23.54 25.91 0.71
N ARG A 3 -22.97 25.04 1.54
CA ARG A 3 -22.63 23.68 1.11
C ARG A 3 -23.28 22.69 2.07
N LYS A 4 -24.49 22.31 1.66
CA LYS A 4 -25.28 21.19 2.15
C LYS A 4 -24.38 19.95 2.25
N GLY A 5 -24.04 19.57 3.48
CA GLY A 5 -23.34 18.32 3.77
C GLY A 5 -24.16 17.18 3.21
N LYS A 6 -23.63 16.47 2.22
CA LYS A 6 -24.18 15.19 1.79
C LYS A 6 -23.97 14.21 2.95
N ASN A 7 -24.97 14.11 3.81
CA ASN A 7 -25.18 12.96 4.69
C ASN A 7 -25.52 11.76 3.79
N LEU A 8 -24.49 11.22 3.13
CA LEU A 8 -24.59 9.99 2.35
C LEU A 8 -24.66 8.84 3.34
N SER A 9 -25.88 8.34 3.54
CA SER A 9 -26.24 7.01 4.04
C SER A 9 -25.23 6.39 5.01
N LEU A 10 -25.61 6.35 6.29
CA LEU A 10 -24.90 5.63 7.36
C LEU A 10 -24.72 4.12 7.09
N ASN A 11 -25.17 3.60 5.93
CA ASN A 11 -25.13 2.19 5.56
C ASN A 11 -24.39 1.87 4.24
N ALA A 12 -23.76 2.84 3.57
CA ALA A 12 -22.88 2.50 2.44
C ALA A 12 -21.55 1.95 2.98
N LYS A 13 -21.26 0.65 2.75
CA LYS A 13 -19.97 0.02 3.11
C LYS A 13 -18.81 0.88 2.59
N ARG A 14 -18.13 1.60 3.47
CA ARG A 14 -16.94 2.39 3.13
C ARG A 14 -15.83 1.42 2.75
N ARG A 15 -15.45 1.42 1.47
CA ARG A 15 -14.29 0.69 0.96
C ARG A 15 -13.02 1.52 1.15
N SER A 16 -11.96 0.89 1.64
CA SER A 16 -10.63 1.53 1.76
C SER A 16 -10.08 1.86 0.37
N HIS A 17 -9.21 2.87 0.28
CA HIS A 17 -8.53 3.18 -0.99
C HIS A 17 -7.75 1.96 -1.52
N SER A 18 -7.02 1.25 -0.66
CA SER A 18 -6.34 0.00 -1.01
C SER A 18 -7.28 -1.02 -1.65
N SER A 19 -8.46 -1.26 -1.06
CA SER A 19 -9.45 -2.20 -1.60
C SER A 19 -10.08 -1.74 -2.92
N LYS A 20 -10.11 -0.43 -3.19
CA LYS A 20 -10.63 0.11 -4.46
C LYS A 20 -9.62 -0.03 -5.59
N THR A 21 -8.33 0.03 -5.28
CA THR A 21 -7.25 -0.02 -6.28
C THR A 21 -6.62 -1.40 -6.42
N GLY A 22 -6.99 -2.34 -5.55
CA GLY A 22 -6.45 -3.71 -5.58
C GLY A 22 -5.04 -3.85 -4.98
N LEU A 23 -4.54 -2.81 -4.28
CA LEU A 23 -3.25 -2.86 -3.60
C LEU A 23 -3.40 -3.53 -2.23
N GLN A 24 -2.48 -4.44 -1.90
CA GLN A 24 -2.36 -5.01 -0.57
C GLN A 24 -1.78 -4.00 0.43
N PHE A 25 -0.92 -3.09 -0.05
CA PHE A 25 -0.29 -2.11 0.82
C PHE A 25 -1.30 -1.02 1.29
N PRO A 26 -1.19 -0.54 2.54
CA PRO A 26 -2.15 0.38 3.13
C PRO A 26 -1.92 1.83 2.65
N ILE A 27 -2.64 2.26 1.61
CA ILE A 27 -2.53 3.62 1.01
C ILE A 27 -2.77 4.72 2.05
N ALA A 28 -3.80 4.57 2.88
CA ALA A 28 -4.16 5.58 3.88
C ALA A 28 -3.06 5.77 4.93
N ARG A 29 -2.37 4.69 5.33
CA ARG A 29 -1.27 4.75 6.30
C ARG A 29 -0.03 5.41 5.68
N ILE A 30 0.27 5.09 4.42
CA ILE A 30 1.36 5.73 3.68
C ILE A 30 1.12 7.24 3.57
N GLY A 31 -0.10 7.65 3.20
CA GLY A 31 -0.49 9.07 3.18
C GLY A 31 -0.37 9.74 4.56
N GLN A 32 -0.71 9.04 5.64
CA GLN A 32 -0.51 9.56 6.99
C GLN A 32 0.97 9.79 7.30
N PHE A 33 1.86 8.85 6.96
CA PHE A 33 3.30 9.02 7.16
C PHE A 33 3.88 10.17 6.33
N LEU A 34 3.42 10.36 5.09
CA LEU A 34 3.86 11.49 4.27
C LEU A 34 3.53 12.85 4.92
N ASN A 35 2.36 12.95 5.55
CA ASN A 35 1.93 14.16 6.25
C ASN A 35 2.65 14.38 7.59
N ILE A 36 2.96 13.31 8.33
CA ILE A 36 3.66 13.40 9.63
C ILE A 36 5.10 13.89 9.41
N GLU A 37 5.79 13.32 8.44
CA GLU A 37 7.19 13.64 8.12
C GLU A 37 7.35 14.96 7.35
N LYS A 38 6.24 15.56 6.88
CA LYS A 38 6.21 16.86 6.19
C LYS A 38 7.13 16.93 4.96
N TYR A 39 7.19 15.87 4.16
CA TYR A 39 7.98 15.86 2.91
C TYR A 39 7.57 16.95 1.92
N ALA A 40 6.31 17.37 1.94
CA ALA A 40 5.80 18.51 1.19
C ALA A 40 4.77 19.30 2.00
N LYS A 41 4.52 20.55 1.58
CA LYS A 41 3.47 21.39 2.18
C LYS A 41 2.06 20.82 1.97
N ARG A 42 1.83 20.17 0.82
CA ARG A 42 0.58 19.48 0.45
C ARG A 42 0.93 18.32 -0.47
N ASP A 43 0.44 17.14 -0.15
CA ASP A 43 0.55 15.98 -1.04
C ASP A 43 -0.65 15.90 -1.99
N GLY A 44 -0.41 15.41 -3.20
CA GLY A 44 -1.47 15.08 -4.15
C GLY A 44 -2.28 13.87 -3.67
N ALA A 45 -3.54 13.78 -4.09
CA ALA A 45 -4.40 12.67 -3.69
C ALA A 45 -3.86 11.29 -4.15
N ASP A 46 -3.14 11.28 -5.28
CA ASP A 46 -2.60 10.07 -5.90
C ASP A 46 -1.17 9.73 -5.42
N THR A 47 -0.49 10.66 -4.76
CA THR A 47 0.87 10.46 -4.22
C THR A 47 0.99 9.21 -3.34
N PRO A 48 0.13 9.00 -2.31
CA PRO A 48 0.22 7.80 -1.49
C PRO A 48 -0.15 6.52 -2.24
N MET A 49 -1.00 6.60 -3.29
CA MET A 49 -1.35 5.46 -4.14
C MET A 49 -0.15 5.03 -4.98
N PHE A 50 0.52 5.99 -5.63
CA PHE A 50 1.71 5.73 -6.42
C PHE A 50 2.82 5.10 -5.56
N LEU A 51 3.09 5.68 -4.38
CA LEU A 51 4.10 5.14 -3.48
C LEU A 51 3.73 3.74 -2.98
N ALA A 52 2.45 3.48 -2.67
CA ALA A 52 1.99 2.15 -2.30
C ALA A 52 2.24 1.12 -3.41
N SER A 53 1.93 1.45 -4.66
CA SER A 53 2.16 0.55 -5.81
C SER A 53 3.64 0.20 -5.97
N VAL A 54 4.53 1.19 -5.86
CA VAL A 54 5.97 0.98 -5.98
C VAL A 54 6.50 0.12 -4.83
N LEU A 55 6.07 0.41 -3.60
CA LEU A 55 6.46 -0.35 -2.41
C LEU A 55 5.89 -1.77 -2.38
N GLU A 56 4.78 -2.04 -3.06
CA GLU A 56 4.22 -3.39 -3.19
C GLU A 56 4.93 -4.18 -4.30
N TYR A 57 5.32 -3.51 -5.38
CA TYR A 57 6.01 -4.13 -6.50
C TYR A 57 7.39 -4.70 -6.12
N HIS A 58 8.22 -3.93 -5.41
CA HIS A 58 9.61 -4.34 -5.13
C HIS A 58 9.72 -5.60 -4.25
N PRO A 59 8.98 -5.75 -3.13
CA PRO A 59 9.02 -6.95 -2.33
C PRO A 59 8.50 -8.17 -3.08
N VAL A 60 7.54 -8.02 -3.99
CA VAL A 60 7.06 -9.14 -4.81
C VAL A 60 8.21 -9.70 -5.65
N GLU A 61 8.94 -8.82 -6.33
CA GLU A 61 10.08 -9.21 -7.15
C GLU A 61 11.18 -9.88 -6.30
N VAL A 62 11.55 -9.29 -5.17
CA VAL A 62 12.55 -9.89 -4.26
C VAL A 62 12.06 -11.24 -3.72
N LEU A 63 10.81 -11.33 -3.24
CA LEU A 63 10.27 -12.56 -2.68
C LEU A 63 10.16 -13.69 -3.71
N GLU A 64 9.88 -13.38 -4.98
CA GLU A 64 9.84 -14.35 -6.06
C GLU A 64 11.22 -14.99 -6.28
N PHE A 65 12.27 -14.17 -6.37
CA PHE A 65 13.65 -14.67 -6.48
C PHE A 65 14.09 -15.44 -5.22
N SER A 66 13.75 -14.92 -4.03
CA SER A 66 14.07 -15.56 -2.76
C SER A 66 13.38 -16.91 -2.59
N GLU A 67 12.14 -17.03 -3.05
CA GLU A 67 11.40 -18.28 -3.04
C GLU A 67 12.06 -19.32 -3.94
N ILE A 68 12.47 -18.94 -5.15
CA ILE A 68 13.19 -19.84 -6.07
C ILE A 68 14.48 -20.34 -5.42
N ALA A 69 15.27 -19.45 -4.82
CA ALA A 69 16.51 -19.82 -4.14
C ALA A 69 16.26 -20.78 -2.96
N ALA A 70 15.23 -20.53 -2.14
CA ALA A 70 14.88 -21.39 -1.02
C ALA A 70 14.38 -22.78 -1.48
N ARG A 71 13.57 -22.83 -2.55
CA ARG A 71 13.07 -24.08 -3.14
C ARG A 71 14.19 -24.94 -3.72
N ASN A 72 15.19 -24.32 -4.37
CA ASN A 72 16.37 -25.02 -4.88
C ASN A 72 17.18 -25.69 -3.75
N ASP A 73 17.24 -25.05 -2.58
CA ASP A 73 17.84 -25.61 -1.36
C ASP A 73 16.89 -26.55 -0.58
N LYS A 74 15.73 -26.90 -1.16
CA LYS A 74 14.69 -27.77 -0.56
C LYS A 74 14.15 -27.24 0.76
N LYS A 75 14.12 -25.92 0.95
CA LYS A 75 13.57 -25.26 2.14
C LYS A 75 12.16 -24.77 1.88
N THR A 76 11.28 -24.95 2.86
CA THR A 76 9.87 -24.49 2.80
C THR A 76 9.70 -23.05 3.27
N ARG A 77 10.69 -22.49 3.97
CA ARG A 77 10.73 -21.10 4.45
C ARG A 77 11.94 -20.40 3.83
N ILE A 78 11.81 -19.12 3.51
CA ILE A 78 12.90 -18.25 3.05
C ILE A 78 13.78 -17.84 4.26
N PRO A 79 15.03 -18.35 4.41
CA PRO A 79 15.99 -17.86 5.39
C PRO A 79 16.68 -16.57 4.92
N PRO A 80 17.32 -15.81 5.82
CA PRO A 80 17.99 -14.55 5.46
C PRO A 80 19.06 -14.64 4.36
N ARG A 81 19.67 -15.82 4.14
CA ARG A 81 20.65 -16.02 3.07
C ARG A 81 20.03 -15.96 1.66
N HIS A 82 18.72 -16.18 1.56
CA HIS A 82 17.99 -16.22 0.28
C HIS A 82 17.27 -14.91 -0.03
N ILE A 83 17.38 -13.89 0.83
CA ILE A 83 16.94 -12.51 0.56
C ILE A 83 18.06 -11.81 -0.19
#